data_AF-A0A376P3M4-F1
#
_entry.id   AF-A0A376P3M4-F1
#
_cell.length_a   1.000
_cell.length_b   1.000
_cell.length_c   1.000
_cell.angle_alpha   90.00
_cell.angle_beta   90.00
_cell.angle_gamma   90.00
#
_symmetry.space_group_name_H-M   'P 1'
#
loop_
_entity.id
_entity.type
_entity.pdbx_description
1 polymer ?
#
loop_
_entity_poly.entity_id
_entity_poly.type
_entity_poly.pdbx_seq_one_letter_code
_entity_poly.pdbx_strand_id
1 'polypeptide(L)'
;MFHRLWTLIRKELQSLLREPQTRAILILPVLIQVILFPFAATLEVTNATIAIYDEDNGEHSVELTQRFARASAFTHVLLLKSPQEIRPTIDTQKALLLVRFPADFSRKLDTFQTAPLQLILDGRNSNSAQIAANYLQQIVKNYQQELLEGKPKPNNSELVVRNWYNPNLDYKWFVVPSLIAMITTIGVMIVTSLSVAANVNKVRSISYWFRRSPPGRSSSAKPYRR
;
A
#
# COMPACT_ATOMS: atom_id res chain seq x y z
N MET A 1 17.99 -34.26 -18.99
CA MET A 1 18.16 -32.82 -19.31
C MET A 1 18.00 -31.92 -18.10
N PHE A 2 16.98 -32.10 -17.25
CA PHE A 2 16.73 -31.28 -16.05
C PHE A 2 17.93 -31.15 -15.08
N HIS A 3 18.71 -32.22 -14.88
CA HIS A 3 19.90 -32.19 -14.01
C HIS A 3 20.96 -31.17 -14.48
N ARG A 4 21.23 -31.10 -15.79
CA ARG A 4 22.21 -30.15 -16.35
C ARG A 4 21.72 -28.71 -16.22
N LEU A 5 20.43 -28.48 -16.46
CA LEU A 5 19.79 -27.17 -16.30
C LEU A 5 19.89 -26.70 -14.84
N TRP A 6 19.59 -27.58 -13.88
CA TRP A 6 19.70 -27.28 -12.45
C TRP A 6 21.14 -26.98 -12.02
N THR A 7 22.12 -27.73 -12.51
CA THR A 7 23.54 -27.45 -12.23
C THR A 7 23.98 -26.09 -12.75
N LEU A 8 23.52 -25.71 -13.95
CA LEU A 8 23.80 -24.38 -14.52
C LEU A 8 23.15 -23.27 -13.71
N ILE A 9 21.87 -23.41 -13.35
CA ILE A 9 21.16 -22.44 -12.50
C ILE A 9 21.89 -22.26 -11.16
N ARG A 10 22.27 -23.36 -10.50
CA ARG A 10 22.99 -23.30 -9.22
C ARG A 10 24.33 -22.59 -9.35
N LYS A 11 25.08 -22.86 -10.42
CA LYS A 11 26.39 -22.23 -10.66
C LYS A 11 26.25 -20.72 -10.84
N GLU A 12 25.30 -20.28 -11.66
CA GLU A 12 25.07 -18.84 -11.89
C GLU A 12 24.58 -18.14 -10.62
N LEU A 13 23.63 -18.74 -9.90
CA LEU A 13 23.13 -18.19 -8.64
C LEU A 13 24.25 -18.05 -7.59
N GLN A 14 25.12 -19.06 -7.48
CA GLN A 14 26.27 -19.04 -6.58
C GLN A 14 27.31 -18.00 -7.00
N SER A 15 27.50 -17.77 -8.31
CA SER A 15 28.36 -16.70 -8.82
C SER A 15 27.82 -15.31 -8.48
N LEU A 16 26.51 -15.09 -8.66
CA LEU A 16 25.84 -13.82 -8.36
C LEU A 16 25.88 -13.48 -6.86
N LEU A 17 25.67 -14.46 -5.98
CA LEU A 17 25.60 -14.24 -4.53
C LEU A 17 26.97 -14.16 -3.84
N ARG A 18 28.04 -14.60 -4.52
CA ARG A 18 29.41 -14.60 -3.98
C ARG A 18 29.98 -13.19 -3.86
N GLU A 19 29.68 -12.31 -4.81
CA GLU A 19 30.16 -10.94 -4.77
C GLU A 19 29.33 -10.08 -3.80
N PRO A 20 29.95 -9.41 -2.81
CA PRO A 20 29.23 -8.65 -1.80
C PRO A 20 28.44 -7.48 -2.40
N GLN A 21 28.94 -6.86 -3.47
CA GLN A 21 28.25 -5.78 -4.18
C GLN A 21 26.98 -6.29 -4.88
N THR A 22 27.09 -7.38 -5.64
CA THR A 22 25.94 -8.01 -6.34
C THR A 22 24.90 -8.53 -5.35
N ARG A 23 25.35 -9.13 -4.23
CA ARG A 23 24.47 -9.54 -3.14
C ARG A 23 23.74 -8.35 -2.50
N ALA A 24 24.42 -7.23 -2.27
CA ALA A 24 23.79 -6.02 -1.74
C ALA A 24 22.74 -5.46 -2.73
N ILE A 25 23.06 -5.38 -4.02
CA ILE A 25 22.11 -4.89 -5.05
C ILE A 25 20.87 -5.78 -5.16
N LEU A 26 21.00 -7.09 -4.94
CA LEU A 26 19.86 -8.03 -4.98
C LEU A 26 18.99 -7.98 -3.72
N ILE A 27 19.61 -7.91 -2.53
CA ILE A 27 18.91 -8.07 -1.25
C ILE A 27 18.43 -6.73 -0.70
N LEU A 28 19.24 -5.67 -0.81
CA LEU A 28 18.98 -4.38 -0.18
C LEU A 28 17.67 -3.75 -0.67
N PRO A 29 17.31 -3.74 -1.97
CA PRO A 29 16.05 -3.19 -2.43
C PRO A 29 14.83 -3.94 -1.85
N VAL A 30 14.91 -5.27 -1.73
CA VAL A 30 13.83 -6.08 -1.15
C VAL A 30 13.68 -5.81 0.35
N LEU A 31 14.79 -5.69 1.08
CA LEU A 31 14.77 -5.33 2.50
C LEU A 31 14.20 -3.92 2.72
N ILE A 32 14.66 -2.94 1.95
CA ILE A 32 14.15 -1.58 1.99
C ILE A 32 12.66 -1.56 1.65
N GLN A 33 12.19 -2.33 0.66
CA GLN A 33 10.77 -2.42 0.33
C GLN A 33 9.95 -2.97 1.50
N VAL A 34 10.38 -4.08 2.13
CA VAL A 34 9.67 -4.67 3.27
C VAL A 34 9.63 -3.71 4.47
N ILE A 35 10.70 -2.93 4.67
CA ILE A 35 10.78 -1.95 5.77
C ILE A 35 9.95 -0.70 5.46
N LEU A 36 10.05 -0.14 4.26
CA LEU A 36 9.39 1.13 3.88
C LEU A 36 7.90 0.96 3.61
N PHE A 37 7.43 -0.18 3.12
CA PHE A 37 6.01 -0.36 2.76
C PHE A 37 5.04 -0.13 3.92
N PRO A 38 5.29 -0.62 5.14
CA PRO A 38 4.48 -0.28 6.31
C PRO A 38 4.36 1.23 6.55
N PHE A 39 5.40 2.01 6.22
CA PHE A 39 5.40 3.48 6.34
C PHE A 39 4.86 4.20 5.08
N ALA A 40 4.96 3.59 3.89
CA ALA A 40 4.37 4.15 2.67
C ALA A 40 2.86 3.88 2.58
N ALA A 41 2.36 2.85 3.28
CA ALA A 41 0.93 2.62 3.46
C ALA A 41 0.25 3.75 4.26
N THR A 42 1.01 4.58 4.99
CA THR A 42 0.47 5.73 5.71
C THR A 42 0.53 7.03 4.91
N LEU A 43 0.56 6.97 3.57
CA LEU A 43 0.52 8.16 2.69
C LEU A 43 -0.59 9.12 3.13
N GLU A 44 -0.20 10.23 3.76
CA GLU A 44 -1.11 11.23 4.30
C GLU A 44 -2.12 11.66 3.24
N VAL A 45 -3.39 11.43 3.53
CA VAL A 45 -4.47 11.97 2.71
C VAL A 45 -4.65 13.42 3.11
N THR A 46 -3.97 14.31 2.40
CA THR A 46 -4.23 15.74 2.45
C THR A 46 -5.21 16.08 1.33
N ASN A 47 -6.27 16.82 1.64
CA ASN A 47 -7.32 17.24 0.70
C ASN A 47 -8.38 16.20 0.30
N ALA A 48 -8.76 15.30 1.20
CA ALA A 48 -9.97 14.50 0.96
C ALA A 48 -11.24 15.34 1.05
N THR A 49 -12.23 14.99 0.23
CA THR A 49 -13.61 15.45 0.40
C THR A 49 -14.38 14.39 1.18
N ILE A 50 -15.04 14.80 2.25
CA ILE A 50 -15.91 13.97 3.08
C ILE A 50 -17.37 14.36 2.84
N ALA A 51 -18.25 13.39 2.67
CA ALA A 51 -19.69 13.61 2.69
C ALA A 51 -20.27 13.26 4.06
N ILE A 52 -21.25 14.01 4.53
CA ILE A 52 -21.94 13.76 5.79
C ILE A 52 -23.43 13.79 5.51
N TYR A 53 -24.11 12.73 5.92
CA TYR A 53 -25.56 12.65 5.95
C TYR A 53 -26.02 12.54 7.41
N ASP A 54 -26.66 13.59 7.91
CA ASP A 54 -27.11 13.67 9.29
C ASP A 54 -28.64 13.54 9.38
N GLU A 55 -29.12 12.41 9.91
CA GLU A 55 -30.55 12.19 10.19
C GLU A 55 -30.96 12.67 11.59
N ASP A 56 -29.99 12.81 12.50
CA ASP A 56 -30.20 13.11 13.92
C ASP A 56 -30.39 14.61 14.14
N ASN A 57 -29.56 15.43 13.49
CA ASN A 57 -29.48 16.89 13.68
C ASN A 57 -29.34 17.29 15.17
N GLY A 58 -28.77 16.42 16.00
CA GLY A 58 -28.58 16.65 17.44
C GLY A 58 -27.23 17.28 17.77
N GLU A 59 -27.03 17.63 19.04
CA GLU A 59 -25.80 18.31 19.50
C GLU A 59 -24.54 17.48 19.19
N HIS A 60 -24.58 16.17 19.42
CA HIS A 60 -23.43 15.29 19.20
C HIS A 60 -23.10 15.10 17.72
N SER A 61 -24.10 15.02 16.84
CA SER A 61 -23.87 14.87 15.39
C SER A 61 -23.30 16.15 14.78
N VAL A 62 -23.79 17.32 15.23
CA VAL A 62 -23.29 18.63 14.80
C VAL A 62 -21.87 18.87 15.29
N GLU A 63 -21.56 18.57 16.55
CA GLU A 63 -20.21 18.72 17.12
C GLU A 63 -19.18 17.84 16.38
N LEU A 64 -19.50 16.56 16.16
CA LEU A 64 -18.63 15.67 15.38
C LEU A 64 -18.44 16.16 13.95
N THR A 65 -19.51 16.65 13.31
CA THR A 65 -19.44 17.25 11.98
C THR A 65 -18.47 18.43 11.93
N GLN A 66 -18.50 19.31 12.94
CA GLN A 66 -17.55 20.43 13.04
C GLN A 66 -16.11 19.96 13.26
N ARG A 67 -15.90 18.94 14.09
CA ARG A 67 -14.57 18.35 14.31
C ARG A 67 -14.01 17.72 13.02
N PHE A 68 -14.85 17.04 12.25
CA PHE A 68 -14.47 16.51 10.94
C PHE A 68 -14.10 17.63 9.97
N ALA A 69 -14.87 18.72 9.95
CA ALA A 69 -14.58 19.88 9.11
C ALA A 69 -13.28 20.61 9.47
N ARG A 70 -12.81 20.50 10.73
CA ARG A 70 -11.56 21.11 11.20
C ARG A 70 -10.34 20.20 11.06
N ALA A 71 -10.52 18.92 10.74
CA ALA A 71 -9.42 17.98 10.64
C ALA A 71 -8.60 18.25 9.37
N SER A 72 -7.28 18.30 9.49
CA SER A 72 -6.34 18.57 8.38
C SER A 72 -6.43 17.57 7.21
N ALA A 73 -7.00 16.39 7.45
CA ALA A 73 -7.23 15.37 6.43
C ALA A 73 -8.33 15.78 5.42
N PHE A 74 -9.26 16.66 5.81
CA PHE A 74 -10.44 17.00 5.02
C PHE A 74 -10.44 18.48 4.63
N THR A 75 -10.47 18.75 3.32
CA THR A 75 -10.54 20.14 2.82
C THR A 75 -11.97 20.57 2.54
N HIS A 76 -12.84 19.62 2.15
CA HIS A 76 -14.23 19.91 1.81
C HIS A 76 -15.17 18.95 2.54
N VAL A 77 -16.23 19.51 3.13
CA VAL A 77 -17.31 18.75 3.74
C VAL A 77 -18.58 18.97 2.94
N LEU A 78 -19.13 17.90 2.38
CA LEU A 78 -20.38 17.91 1.63
C LEU A 78 -21.51 17.42 2.54
N LEU A 79 -22.45 18.32 2.86
CA LEU A 79 -23.65 17.95 3.62
C LEU A 79 -24.72 17.44 2.66
N LEU A 80 -25.11 16.19 2.82
CA LEU A 80 -26.18 15.55 2.05
C LEU A 80 -27.52 15.80 2.73
N LYS A 81 -28.57 16.01 1.93
CA LYS A 81 -29.92 16.27 2.44
C LYS A 81 -30.80 15.04 2.45
N SER A 82 -30.47 14.04 1.62
CA SER A 82 -31.33 12.90 1.35
C SER A 82 -30.53 11.61 1.22
N PRO A 83 -31.05 10.46 1.66
CA PRO A 83 -30.32 9.18 1.58
C PRO A 83 -30.10 8.73 0.13
N GLN A 84 -30.92 9.22 -0.82
CA GLN A 84 -30.76 8.97 -2.25
C GLN A 84 -29.51 9.65 -2.83
N GLU A 85 -28.95 10.65 -2.15
CA GLU A 85 -27.73 11.34 -2.57
C GLU A 85 -26.46 10.55 -2.20
N ILE A 86 -26.55 9.58 -1.27
CA ILE A 86 -25.42 8.79 -0.78
C ILE A 86 -24.71 8.05 -1.91
N ARG A 87 -25.44 7.22 -2.67
CA ARG A 87 -24.90 6.43 -3.78
C ARG A 87 -24.26 7.29 -4.87
N PRO A 88 -24.96 8.27 -5.48
CA PRO A 88 -24.36 9.08 -6.54
C PRO A 88 -23.16 9.88 -6.04
N THR A 89 -23.10 10.31 -4.78
CA THR A 89 -21.95 11.05 -4.24
C THR A 89 -20.68 10.20 -4.23
N ILE A 90 -20.78 8.94 -3.83
CA ILE A 90 -19.65 8.00 -3.88
C ILE A 90 -19.39 7.57 -5.34
N ASP A 91 -20.41 7.16 -6.09
CA ASP A 91 -20.23 6.64 -7.46
C ASP A 91 -19.60 7.68 -8.39
N THR A 92 -19.91 8.97 -8.21
CA THR A 92 -19.36 10.08 -9.01
C THR A 92 -18.05 10.67 -8.49
N GLN A 93 -17.40 10.04 -7.49
CA GLN A 93 -16.11 10.49 -6.90
C GLN A 93 -16.17 11.88 -6.25
N LYS A 94 -17.36 12.36 -5.87
CA LYS A 94 -17.51 13.67 -5.21
C LYS A 94 -16.97 13.67 -3.79
N ALA A 95 -17.01 12.52 -3.11
CA ALA A 95 -16.42 12.32 -1.80
C ALA A 95 -15.65 11.01 -1.75
N LEU A 96 -14.53 11.02 -1.02
CA LEU A 96 -13.70 9.85 -0.76
C LEU A 96 -14.38 8.89 0.24
N LEU A 97 -15.14 9.47 1.16
CA LEU A 97 -15.89 8.74 2.18
C LEU A 97 -17.14 9.51 2.59
N LEU A 98 -18.08 8.78 3.17
CA LEU A 98 -19.34 9.31 3.66
C LEU A 98 -19.61 8.84 5.10
N VAL A 99 -19.98 9.77 5.95
CA VAL A 99 -20.44 9.52 7.32
C VAL A 99 -21.94 9.63 7.36
N ARG A 100 -22.62 8.67 7.96
CA ARG A 100 -24.06 8.70 8.20
C ARG A 100 -24.35 8.62 9.70
N PHE A 101 -25.00 9.65 10.21
CA PHE A 101 -25.54 9.70 11.57
C PHE A 101 -27.00 9.24 11.55
N PRO A 102 -27.35 8.12 12.23
CA PRO A 102 -28.75 7.69 12.35
C PRO A 102 -29.57 8.65 13.22
N ALA A 103 -30.89 8.72 12.99
CA ALA A 103 -31.80 9.65 13.66
C ALA A 103 -31.88 9.57 15.21
N ASP A 104 -31.29 8.53 15.82
CA ASP A 104 -31.27 8.32 17.27
C ASP A 104 -29.86 8.42 17.87
N PHE A 105 -28.90 8.96 17.12
CA PHE A 105 -27.50 9.03 17.47
C PHE A 105 -27.24 9.84 18.75
N SER A 106 -27.67 11.11 18.80
CA SER A 106 -27.43 11.95 19.98
C SER A 106 -28.19 11.41 21.19
N ARG A 107 -29.45 10.99 21.01
CA ARG A 107 -30.26 10.39 22.08
C ARG A 107 -29.59 9.15 22.70
N LYS A 108 -28.97 8.29 21.88
CA LYS A 108 -28.24 7.11 22.37
C LYS A 108 -26.99 7.50 23.14
N LEU A 109 -26.25 8.50 22.68
CA LEU A 109 -25.07 9.02 23.39
C LEU A 109 -25.44 9.62 24.75
N ASP A 110 -26.50 10.43 24.82
CA ASP A 110 -27.00 11.04 26.06
C ASP A 110 -27.43 9.99 27.09
N THR A 111 -27.99 8.87 26.62
CA THR A 111 -28.45 7.76 27.47
C THR A 111 -27.35 6.73 27.75
N PHE A 112 -26.10 7.03 27.42
CA PHE A 112 -24.93 6.13 27.56
C PHE A 112 -25.11 4.77 26.85
N GLN A 113 -25.92 4.72 25.80
CA GLN A 113 -26.10 3.54 24.96
C GLN A 113 -25.12 3.56 23.77
N THR A 114 -24.89 2.39 23.18
CA THR A 114 -24.07 2.28 21.98
C THR A 114 -24.74 2.99 20.80
N ALA A 115 -24.16 4.09 20.34
CA ALA A 115 -24.62 4.85 19.18
C ALA A 115 -23.89 4.40 17.91
N PRO A 116 -24.56 3.72 16.96
CA PRO A 116 -23.91 3.28 15.73
C PRO A 116 -23.64 4.46 14.79
N LEU A 117 -22.40 4.61 14.33
CA LEU A 117 -22.01 5.53 13.28
C LEU A 117 -21.65 4.74 12.02
N GLN A 118 -22.25 5.08 10.88
CA GLN A 118 -21.97 4.38 9.63
C GLN A 118 -20.94 5.14 8.79
N LEU A 119 -19.91 4.42 8.35
CA LEU A 119 -18.88 4.91 7.42
C LEU A 119 -18.99 4.14 6.10
N ILE A 120 -19.07 4.87 4.99
CA ILE A 120 -19.10 4.32 3.63
C ILE A 120 -17.87 4.85 2.88
N LEU A 121 -17.08 3.96 2.29
CA LEU A 121 -15.78 4.27 1.70
C LEU A 121 -15.84 4.07 0.18
N ASP A 122 -15.18 4.94 -0.60
CA ASP A 122 -14.95 4.70 -2.02
C ASP A 122 -13.88 3.61 -2.21
N GLY A 123 -14.30 2.44 -2.69
CA GLY A 123 -13.43 1.29 -2.93
C GLY A 123 -12.39 1.51 -4.05
N ARG A 124 -12.61 2.44 -4.99
CA ARG A 124 -11.66 2.70 -6.10
C ARG A 124 -10.35 3.29 -5.62
N ASN A 125 -10.40 4.09 -4.56
CA ASN A 125 -9.23 4.61 -3.86
C ASN A 125 -9.17 4.07 -2.43
N SER A 126 -9.03 2.74 -2.33
CA SER A 126 -9.04 2.02 -1.07
C SER A 126 -7.98 2.53 -0.07
N ASN A 127 -6.78 2.87 -0.53
CA ASN A 127 -5.71 3.34 0.36
C ASN A 127 -6.08 4.68 1.01
N SER A 128 -6.46 5.69 0.21
CA SER A 128 -6.83 6.99 0.75
C SER A 128 -8.11 6.92 1.59
N ALA A 129 -9.11 6.16 1.16
CA ALA A 129 -10.36 6.03 1.91
C ALA A 129 -10.13 5.40 3.29
N GLN A 130 -9.22 4.42 3.40
CA GLN A 130 -8.85 3.80 4.68
C GLN A 130 -8.11 4.75 5.62
N ILE A 131 -7.15 5.51 5.10
CA ILE A 131 -6.40 6.50 5.90
C ILE A 131 -7.35 7.56 6.44
N ALA A 132 -8.25 8.06 5.59
CA ALA A 132 -9.27 9.02 5.97
C ALA A 132 -10.28 8.44 7.00
N ALA A 133 -10.64 7.16 6.87
CA ALA A 133 -11.45 6.47 7.88
C ALA A 133 -10.75 6.40 9.25
N ASN A 134 -9.43 6.14 9.27
CA ASN A 134 -8.65 6.13 10.52
C ASN A 134 -8.64 7.50 11.21
N TYR A 135 -8.53 8.60 10.46
CA TYR A 135 -8.66 9.95 11.02
C TYR A 135 -10.01 10.16 11.70
N LEU A 136 -11.11 9.76 11.04
CA LEU A 136 -12.45 9.86 11.65
C LEU A 136 -12.56 9.01 12.91
N GLN A 137 -12.04 7.78 12.90
CA GLN A 137 -12.05 6.92 14.07
C GLN A 137 -11.29 7.54 15.25
N GLN A 138 -10.13 8.17 14.98
CA GLN A 138 -9.37 8.87 16.03
C GLN A 138 -10.16 10.07 16.59
N ILE A 139 -10.79 10.87 15.73
CA ILE A 139 -11.61 12.01 16.16
C ILE A 139 -12.80 11.54 17.02
N VAL A 140 -13.51 10.51 16.58
CA VAL A 140 -14.66 9.98 17.35
C VAL A 140 -14.19 9.35 18.66
N LYS A 141 -13.06 8.64 18.68
CA LYS A 141 -12.48 8.07 19.90
C LYS A 141 -12.10 9.17 20.89
N ASN A 142 -11.47 10.25 20.43
CA ASN A 142 -11.12 11.39 21.28
C ASN A 142 -12.38 12.06 21.83
N TYR A 143 -13.40 12.27 20.99
CA TYR A 143 -14.68 12.82 21.43
C TYR A 143 -15.37 11.94 22.49
N GLN A 144 -15.35 10.62 22.29
CA GLN A 144 -15.87 9.68 23.27
C GLN A 144 -15.10 9.75 24.59
N GLN A 145 -13.77 9.90 24.56
CA GLN A 145 -12.95 10.04 25.76
C GLN A 145 -13.33 11.32 26.53
N GLU A 146 -13.46 12.45 25.85
CA GLU A 146 -13.90 13.73 26.44
C GLU A 146 -15.30 13.62 27.08
N LEU A 147 -16.25 12.95 26.42
CA LEU A 147 -17.60 12.73 26.97
C LEU A 147 -17.61 11.87 28.25
N LEU A 148 -16.60 11.01 28.41
CA LEU A 148 -16.44 10.11 29.54
C LEU A 148 -15.50 10.66 30.62
N GLU A 149 -14.77 11.75 30.35
CA GLU A 149 -13.92 12.40 31.35
C GLU A 149 -14.79 12.90 32.52
N GLY A 150 -14.53 12.35 33.72
CA GLY A 150 -15.29 12.66 34.93
C GLY A 150 -16.55 11.82 35.19
N LYS A 151 -16.87 10.84 34.33
CA LYS A 151 -18.02 9.92 34.54
C LYS A 151 -17.58 8.45 34.62
N PRO A 152 -18.25 7.58 35.39
CA PRO A 152 -17.93 6.16 35.42
C PRO A 152 -18.13 5.56 34.02
N LYS A 153 -17.07 4.95 33.47
CA LYS A 153 -17.08 4.32 32.14
C LYS A 153 -18.19 3.27 32.07
N PRO A 154 -19.22 3.42 31.21
CA PRO A 154 -20.13 2.33 30.92
C PRO A 154 -19.32 1.26 30.19
N ASN A 155 -19.39 0.02 30.68
CA ASN A 155 -18.55 -1.10 30.24
C ASN A 155 -18.82 -1.56 28.78
N ASN A 156 -19.62 -0.84 27.98
CA ASN A 156 -20.09 -1.32 26.67
C ASN A 156 -20.48 -0.26 25.62
N SER A 157 -20.23 1.03 25.86
CA SER A 157 -20.47 2.05 24.83
C SER A 157 -19.20 2.28 24.02
N GLU A 158 -18.66 1.22 23.42
CA GLU A 158 -17.65 1.34 22.38
C GLU A 158 -18.37 1.65 21.07
N LEU A 159 -17.95 2.72 20.38
CA LEU A 159 -18.38 2.97 19.01
C LEU A 159 -17.86 1.82 18.13
N VAL A 160 -18.70 0.80 17.91
CA VAL A 160 -18.34 -0.34 17.05
C VAL A 160 -18.38 0.12 15.60
N VAL A 161 -17.21 0.43 15.06
CA VAL A 161 -17.03 0.69 13.63
C VAL A 161 -17.23 -0.61 12.88
N ARG A 162 -18.42 -0.79 12.29
CA ARG A 162 -18.76 -2.01 11.56
C ARG A 162 -18.49 -1.80 10.07
N ASN A 163 -17.32 -2.24 9.62
CA ASN A 163 -16.96 -2.22 8.21
C ASN A 163 -17.71 -3.34 7.47
N TRP A 164 -18.53 -2.99 6.46
CA TRP A 164 -19.33 -3.96 5.72
C TRP A 164 -18.48 -4.92 4.87
N TYR A 165 -17.31 -4.47 4.40
CA TYR A 165 -16.44 -5.26 3.51
C TYR A 165 -15.16 -5.81 4.18
N ASN A 166 -14.70 -5.24 5.31
CA ASN A 166 -13.56 -5.77 6.05
C ASN A 166 -13.70 -5.54 7.57
N PRO A 167 -14.49 -6.38 8.27
CA PRO A 167 -14.80 -6.23 9.70
C PRO A 167 -13.55 -6.27 10.60
N ASN A 168 -12.49 -6.97 10.19
CA ASN A 168 -11.25 -7.12 10.95
C ASN A 168 -10.14 -6.16 10.52
N LEU A 169 -10.37 -5.34 9.48
CA LEU A 169 -9.31 -4.58 8.82
C LEU A 169 -8.10 -5.48 8.50
N ASP A 170 -8.33 -6.70 8.00
CA ASP A 170 -7.24 -7.62 7.68
C ASP A 170 -6.58 -7.20 6.35
N TYR A 171 -5.63 -6.27 6.46
CA TYR A 171 -4.92 -5.66 5.34
C TYR A 171 -4.05 -6.65 4.55
N LYS A 172 -3.88 -7.88 5.05
CA LYS A 172 -3.12 -8.94 4.36
C LYS A 172 -3.62 -9.14 2.93
N TRP A 173 -4.93 -9.11 2.70
CA TRP A 173 -5.51 -9.42 1.39
C TRP A 173 -5.27 -8.35 0.31
N PHE A 174 -4.97 -7.10 0.68
CA PHE A 174 -4.64 -6.01 -0.25
C PHE A 174 -3.13 -5.78 -0.36
N VAL A 175 -2.44 -5.81 0.78
CA VAL A 175 -1.01 -5.49 0.85
C VAL A 175 -0.17 -6.65 0.32
N VAL A 176 -0.52 -7.90 0.64
CA VAL A 176 0.29 -9.07 0.26
C VAL A 176 0.36 -9.25 -1.26
N PRO A 177 -0.75 -9.23 -2.04
CA PRO A 177 -0.65 -9.37 -3.49
C PRO A 177 0.15 -8.22 -4.14
N SER A 178 -0.05 -6.99 -3.67
CA SER A 178 0.66 -5.80 -4.16
C SER A 178 2.17 -5.90 -3.90
N LEU A 179 2.55 -6.34 -2.69
CA LEU A 179 3.94 -6.60 -2.33
C LEU A 179 4.56 -7.70 -3.19
N ILE A 180 3.85 -8.81 -3.40
CA ILE A 180 4.34 -9.91 -4.24
C ILE A 180 4.61 -9.39 -5.65
N ALA A 181 3.67 -8.65 -6.24
CA ALA A 181 3.83 -8.10 -7.59
C ALA A 181 5.04 -7.14 -7.68
N MET A 182 5.21 -6.25 -6.70
CA MET A 182 6.28 -5.25 -6.70
C MET A 182 7.66 -5.86 -6.44
N ILE A 183 7.77 -6.75 -5.46
CA ILE A 183 9.02 -7.49 -5.16
C ILE A 183 9.41 -8.33 -6.39
N THR A 184 8.44 -9.01 -7.01
CA THR A 184 8.72 -9.85 -8.18
C THR A 184 9.17 -9.00 -9.37
N THR A 185 8.50 -7.87 -9.64
CA THR A 185 8.84 -6.99 -10.76
C THR A 185 10.25 -6.40 -10.60
N ILE A 186 10.58 -5.92 -9.41
CA ILE A 186 11.91 -5.35 -9.13
C ILE A 186 12.98 -6.45 -9.12
N GLY A 187 12.68 -7.61 -8.54
CA GLY A 187 13.58 -8.78 -8.57
C GLY A 187 13.91 -9.21 -10.00
N VAL A 188 12.90 -9.34 -10.86
CA VAL A 188 13.09 -9.68 -12.28
C VAL A 188 13.90 -8.60 -13.00
N MET A 189 13.62 -7.31 -12.76
CA MET A 189 14.40 -6.22 -13.36
C MET A 189 15.88 -6.29 -12.97
N ILE A 190 16.19 -6.42 -11.67
CA ILE A 190 17.59 -6.47 -11.20
C ILE A 190 18.31 -7.68 -11.78
N VAL A 191 17.69 -8.87 -11.74
CA VAL A 191 18.28 -10.09 -12.30
C VAL A 191 18.51 -9.95 -13.80
N THR A 192 17.55 -9.37 -14.53
CA THR A 192 17.67 -9.13 -15.97
C THR A 192 18.78 -8.15 -16.29
N SER A 193 18.86 -7.02 -15.57
CA SER A 193 19.92 -6.02 -15.73
C SER A 193 21.31 -6.60 -15.43
N LEU A 194 21.46 -7.38 -14.35
CA LEU A 194 22.72 -8.05 -14.02
C LEU A 194 23.11 -9.10 -15.07
N SER A 195 22.14 -9.87 -15.57
CA SER A 195 22.37 -10.83 -16.65
C SER A 195 22.85 -10.14 -17.93
N VAL A 196 22.22 -9.04 -18.33
CA VAL A 196 22.65 -8.24 -19.49
C VAL A 196 24.06 -7.69 -19.26
N ALA A 197 24.34 -7.10 -18.10
CA ALA A 197 25.66 -6.54 -17.78
C ALA A 197 26.77 -7.60 -17.79
N ALA A 198 26.52 -8.78 -17.20
CA ALA A 198 27.46 -9.89 -17.19
C ALA A 198 27.75 -10.40 -18.62
N ASN A 199 26.71 -10.53 -19.45
CA ASN A 199 26.86 -10.93 -20.85
C ASN A 199 27.64 -9.90 -21.67
N VAL A 200 27.36 -8.61 -21.49
CA VAL A 200 28.10 -7.53 -22.16
C VAL A 200 29.60 -7.58 -21.78
N ASN A 201 29.92 -7.75 -20.50
CA ASN A 201 31.31 -7.86 -20.05
C ASN A 201 32.03 -9.08 -20.66
N LYS A 202 31.32 -10.20 -20.79
CA LYS A 202 31.86 -11.43 -21.40
C LYS A 202 32.14 -11.26 -22.90
N VAL A 203 31.22 -10.64 -23.64
CA VAL A 203 31.40 -10.33 -25.07
C VAL A 203 32.56 -9.35 -25.28
N ARG A 204 32.66 -8.33 -24.42
CA ARG A 204 33.76 -7.34 -24.47
C ARG A 204 35.11 -8.00 -24.19
N SER A 205 35.18 -8.91 -23.21
CA SER A 205 36.40 -9.68 -22.92
C SER A 205 36.88 -10.50 -24.13
N ILE A 206 35.96 -11.19 -24.81
CA ILE A 206 36.27 -11.98 -26.01
C ILE A 206 36.76 -11.10 -27.16
N SER A 207 36.12 -9.93 -27.38
CA SER A 207 36.54 -9.00 -28.44
C SER A 207 37.91 -8.36 -28.14
N TYR A 208 38.20 -8.04 -26.87
CA TYR A 208 39.52 -7.60 -26.45
C TYR A 208 40.57 -8.68 -26.67
N TRP A 209 40.26 -9.95 -26.38
CA TRP A 209 41.17 -11.07 -26.61
C TRP A 209 41.49 -11.23 -28.10
N PHE A 210 40.47 -11.24 -28.96
CA PHE A 210 40.64 -11.30 -30.43
C PHE A 210 41.47 -10.14 -30.99
N ARG A 211 41.30 -8.93 -30.45
CA ARG A 211 42.06 -7.74 -30.89
C ARG A 211 43.52 -7.77 -30.43
N ARG A 212 43.84 -8.48 -29.34
CA ARG A 212 45.21 -8.63 -28.80
C ARG A 212 45.93 -9.90 -29.27
N SER A 213 45.22 -10.87 -29.84
CA SER A 213 45.87 -12.05 -30.43
C SER A 213 46.73 -11.61 -31.63
N PRO A 214 48.05 -11.86 -31.61
CA PRO A 214 48.88 -11.59 -32.78
C PRO A 214 48.37 -12.39 -33.97
N PRO A 215 48.41 -11.85 -35.21
CA PRO A 215 48.02 -12.61 -36.39
C PRO A 215 48.89 -13.87 -36.44
N GLY A 216 48.22 -15.03 -36.42
CA GLY A 216 48.89 -16.32 -36.45
C GLY A 216 49.82 -16.39 -37.65
N ARG A 217 51.10 -16.70 -37.42
CA ARG A 217 52.00 -17.17 -38.47
C ARG A 217 51.29 -18.33 -39.19
N SER A 218 51.03 -18.14 -40.48
CA SER A 218 50.53 -19.21 -41.33
C SER A 218 51.52 -20.37 -41.24
N SER A 219 51.01 -21.54 -40.84
CA SER A 219 51.73 -22.80 -40.96
C SER A 219 51.99 -23.02 -42.44
N SER A 220 53.24 -22.82 -42.86
CA SER A 220 53.68 -23.22 -44.19
C SER A 220 53.66 -24.75 -44.25
N ALA A 221 52.75 -25.27 -45.05
CA ALA A 221 52.76 -26.66 -45.46
C ALA A 221 54.10 -26.97 -46.13
N LYS A 222 54.92 -27.81 -45.50
CA LYS A 222 56.09 -28.42 -46.17
C LYS A 222 55.57 -29.38 -47.25
N PRO A 223 55.99 -29.26 -48.51
CA PRO A 223 55.65 -30.27 -49.50
C PRO A 223 56.47 -31.53 -49.22
N TYR A 224 55.77 -32.66 -49.16
CA TYR A 224 56.35 -34.00 -49.20
C TYR A 224 57.07 -34.14 -50.56
N ARG A 225 58.40 -34.29 -50.55
CA ARG A 225 59.16 -34.80 -51.71
C ARG A 225 59.61 -36.23 -51.39
N ARG A 226 59.42 -37.08 -52.41
CA ARG A 226 59.74 -38.52 -52.47
C ARG A 226 61.17 -38.82 -52.10
#